data_AF-A0A7C3UAP7-F1
#
_entry.id   AF-A0A7C3UAP7-F1
#
_cell.length_a   1.000
_cell.length_b   1.000
_cell.length_c   1.000
_cell.angle_alpha   90.00
_cell.angle_beta   90.00
_cell.angle_gamma   90.00
#
_symmetry.space_group_name_H-M   'P 1'
#
loop_
_entity.id
_entity.type
_entity.pdbx_description
1 polymer ?
#
loop_
_entity_poly.entity_id
_entity_poly.type
_entity_poly.pdbx_seq_one_letter_code
_entity_poly.pdbx_strand_id
1 'polypeptide(L)'
;AETSTFGLRVLPCERRYAEERREAVTVGGQAVRVRLAYVAGRLATAAPEYEDVRRAAAALGRPARVVYEAAQALARARFSAGGATD
;
A
#
# COMPACT_ATOMS: atom_id res chain seq x y z
N ALA A 1 31.40 -7.04 -3.22
CA ALA A 1 31.38 -8.14 -2.24
C ALA A 1 31.24 -7.47 -0.90
N GLU A 2 30.02 -7.44 -0.36
CA GLU A 2 29.66 -6.49 0.71
C GLU A 2 29.95 -7.02 2.12
N THR A 3 30.08 -8.34 2.26
CA THR A 3 30.26 -9.00 3.57
C THR A 3 31.47 -9.92 3.55
N SER A 4 32.14 -10.06 4.70
CA SER A 4 33.30 -10.95 4.88
C SER A 4 32.94 -12.43 5.09
N THR A 5 31.67 -12.82 4.95
CA THR A 5 31.29 -14.22 5.16
C THR A 5 31.92 -15.13 4.10
N PHE A 6 32.47 -16.26 4.55
CA PHE A 6 33.04 -17.28 3.66
C PHE A 6 31.95 -18.12 2.97
N GLY A 7 30.72 -18.09 3.45
CA GLY A 7 29.62 -18.85 2.85
C GLY A 7 28.25 -18.50 3.41
N LEU A 8 27.21 -18.97 2.74
CA LEU A 8 25.81 -18.79 3.12
C LEU A 8 25.12 -20.14 3.26
N ARG A 9 24.09 -20.18 4.11
CA ARG A 9 23.16 -21.31 4.24
C ARG A 9 21.77 -20.81 3.83
N VAL A 10 21.08 -21.57 2.99
CA VAL A 10 19.80 -21.17 2.40
C VAL A 10 18.78 -22.29 2.58
N LEU A 11 17.56 -21.94 2.98
CA LEU A 11 16.42 -22.83 3.04
C LEU A 11 15.33 -22.31 2.10
N PRO A 12 14.79 -23.13 1.17
CA PRO A 12 13.66 -22.72 0.35
C PRO A 12 12.38 -22.63 1.20
N CYS A 13 11.61 -21.55 1.00
CA CYS A 13 10.32 -21.35 1.62
C CYS A 13 9.28 -20.97 0.56
N GLU A 14 8.08 -21.54 0.67
CA GLU A 14 6.95 -21.10 -0.13
C GLU A 14 6.39 -19.76 0.37
N ARG A 15 5.91 -18.94 -0.56
CA ARG A 15 5.25 -17.65 -0.25
C ARG A 15 3.94 -17.56 -1.00
N ARG A 16 2.84 -17.33 -0.27
CA ARG A 16 1.54 -17.00 -0.85
C ARG A 16 1.41 -15.48 -0.99
N TYR A 17 0.94 -15.02 -2.14
CA TYR A 17 0.73 -13.61 -2.42
C TYR A 17 -0.74 -13.32 -2.58
N ALA A 18 -1.16 -12.18 -2.05
CA ALA A 18 -2.42 -11.57 -2.43
C ALA A 18 -2.32 -11.01 -3.86
N GLU A 19 -3.44 -10.86 -4.54
CA GLU A 19 -3.48 -10.07 -5.77
C GLU A 19 -3.22 -8.60 -5.40
N GLU A 20 -2.17 -8.00 -5.96
CA GLU A 20 -1.78 -6.62 -5.66
C GLU A 20 -2.17 -5.69 -6.82
N ARG A 21 -2.75 -4.53 -6.48
CA ARG A 21 -2.95 -3.41 -7.40
C ARG A 21 -2.36 -2.13 -6.82
N ARG A 22 -1.98 -1.20 -7.68
CA ARG A 22 -1.50 0.13 -7.27
C ARG A 22 -2.36 1.18 -7.93
N GLU A 23 -3.03 1.95 -7.09
CA GLU A 23 -3.94 3.00 -7.51
C GLU A 23 -3.55 4.32 -6.84
N ALA A 24 -4.18 5.41 -7.24
CA ALA A 24 -3.99 6.71 -6.60
C ALA A 24 -5.32 7.29 -6.11
N VAL A 25 -5.26 8.00 -4.98
CA VAL A 25 -6.37 8.82 -4.46
C VAL A 25 -5.88 10.24 -4.24
N THR A 26 -6.79 11.21 -4.26
CA THR A 26 -6.47 12.62 -4.05
C THR A 26 -6.86 13.06 -2.65
N VAL A 27 -5.89 13.48 -1.84
CA VAL A 27 -6.11 14.06 -0.49
C VAL A 27 -5.79 15.55 -0.57
N GLY A 28 -6.80 16.41 -0.44
CA GLY A 28 -6.58 17.87 -0.45
C GLY A 28 -5.86 18.39 -1.71
N GLY A 29 -6.11 17.77 -2.88
CA GLY A 29 -5.43 18.10 -4.13
C GLY A 29 -4.07 17.42 -4.33
N GLN A 30 -3.56 16.67 -3.35
CA GLN A 30 -2.32 15.91 -3.46
C GLN A 30 -2.63 14.45 -3.85
N ALA A 31 -1.95 13.95 -4.89
CA ALA A 31 -2.06 12.54 -5.27
C ALA A 31 -1.25 11.66 -4.31
N VAL A 32 -1.89 10.61 -3.78
CA VAL A 32 -1.29 9.61 -2.91
C VAL A 32 -1.52 8.23 -3.51
N ARG A 33 -0.45 7.54 -3.91
CA ARG A 33 -0.55 6.15 -4.34
C ARG A 33 -0.89 5.25 -3.15
N VAL A 34 -1.66 4.20 -3.43
CA VAL A 34 -2.13 3.23 -2.45
C VAL A 34 -1.94 1.84 -3.03
N ARG A 35 -1.25 1.00 -2.26
CA ARG A 35 -1.13 -0.42 -2.54
C ARG A 35 -2.37 -1.14 -2.02
N LEU A 36 -3.08 -1.78 -2.93
CA LEU A 36 -4.28 -2.55 -2.66
C LEU A 36 -3.93 -4.03 -2.70
N ALA A 37 -4.36 -4.79 -1.70
CA ALA A 37 -4.22 -6.24 -1.66
C ALA A 37 -5.59 -6.90 -1.60
N TYR A 38 -5.83 -7.84 -2.52
CA TYR A 38 -7.08 -8.59 -2.63
C TYR A 38 -6.87 -10.06 -2.28
N VAL A 39 -7.79 -10.60 -1.49
CA VAL A 39 -7.83 -12.01 -1.10
C VAL A 39 -9.22 -12.53 -1.40
N ALA A 40 -9.31 -13.55 -2.26
CA ALA A 40 -10.57 -14.08 -2.77
C ALA A 40 -11.49 -12.97 -3.33
N GLY A 41 -10.93 -12.10 -4.18
CA GLY A 41 -11.59 -10.93 -4.75
C GLY A 41 -11.84 -9.77 -3.78
N ARG A 42 -11.76 -9.98 -2.46
CA ARG A 42 -12.07 -8.96 -1.46
C ARG A 42 -10.87 -8.11 -1.11
N LEU A 43 -11.06 -6.79 -1.01
CA LEU A 43 -10.02 -5.87 -0.58
C LEU A 43 -9.66 -6.14 0.89
N ALA A 44 -8.49 -6.75 1.12
CA ALA A 44 -7.96 -7.03 2.45
C ALA A 44 -7.25 -5.80 3.04
N THR A 45 -6.38 -5.16 2.24
CA THR A 45 -5.55 -4.03 2.68
C THR A 45 -5.54 -2.91 1.65
N ALA A 46 -5.61 -1.67 2.13
CA ALA A 46 -5.31 -0.47 1.37
C ALA A 46 -4.24 0.31 2.12
N ALA A 47 -3.00 0.30 1.61
CA ALA A 47 -1.84 0.90 2.26
C ALA A 47 -1.33 2.08 1.43
N PRO A 48 -1.59 3.33 1.85
CA PRO A 48 -0.99 4.51 1.25
C PRO A 48 0.54 4.45 1.26
N GLU A 49 1.17 4.85 0.16
CA GLU A 49 2.62 4.86 0.02
C GLU A 49 3.24 5.96 0.89
N TYR A 50 4.22 5.58 1.71
CA TYR A 50 4.77 6.44 2.76
C TYR A 50 5.34 7.76 2.21
N GLU A 51 6.14 7.69 1.15
CA GLU A 51 6.75 8.89 0.55
C GLU A 51 5.71 9.85 -0.05
N ASP A 52 4.61 9.32 -0.59
CA ASP A 52 3.52 10.14 -1.10
C ASP A 52 2.77 10.82 0.04
N VAL A 53 2.47 10.09 1.11
CA VAL A 53 1.86 10.63 2.33
C VAL A 53 2.75 11.71 2.95
N ARG A 54 4.06 11.48 3.05
CA ARG A 54 5.02 12.44 3.59
C ARG A 54 5.03 13.74 2.78
N ARG A 55 5.08 13.64 1.44
CA ARG A 55 5.02 14.81 0.55
C ARG A 55 3.69 15.55 0.64
N ALA A 56 2.58 14.83 0.63
CA ALA A 56 1.25 15.42 0.75
C ALA A 56 1.05 16.10 2.11
N ALA A 57 1.51 15.49 3.20
CA ALA A 57 1.48 16.06 4.54
C ALA A 57 2.25 17.38 4.63
N ALA A 58 3.46 17.43 4.05
CA ALA A 58 4.25 18.66 3.98
C ALA A 58 3.53 19.75 3.15
N ALA A 59 3.00 19.40 1.97
CA ALA A 59 2.31 20.33 1.09
C ALA A 59 1.01 20.89 1.72
N LEU A 60 0.31 20.09 2.53
CA LEU A 60 -0.95 20.47 3.17
C LEU A 60 -0.77 21.11 4.55
N GLY A 61 0.44 21.08 5.12
CA GLY A 61 0.69 21.51 6.51
C GLY A 61 -0.07 20.65 7.53
N ARG A 62 -0.21 19.35 7.29
CA ARG A 62 -0.97 18.41 8.14
C ARG A 62 -0.10 17.28 8.67
N PRO A 63 -0.43 16.68 9.83
CA PRO A 63 0.27 15.48 10.30
C PRO A 63 0.17 14.33 9.30
N ALA A 64 1.28 13.63 9.06
CA ALA A 64 1.33 12.49 8.12
C ALA A 64 0.30 11.40 8.44
N ARG A 65 0.03 11.15 9.73
CA ARG A 65 -1.02 10.22 10.17
C ARG A 65 -2.40 10.60 9.64
N VAL A 66 -2.77 11.88 9.70
CA VAL A 66 -4.07 12.37 9.23
C VAL A 66 -4.20 12.19 7.71
N VAL A 67 -3.12 12.48 6.97
CA VAL A 67 -3.10 12.27 5.51
C VAL A 67 -3.14 10.79 5.15
N TYR A 68 -2.44 9.93 5.89
CA TYR A 68 -2.49 8.48 5.72
C TYR A 68 -3.91 7.94 5.91
N GLU A 69 -4.55 8.27 7.04
CA GLU A 69 -5.91 7.81 7.35
C GLU A 69 -6.93 8.30 6.31
N ALA A 70 -6.81 9.56 5.86
CA ALA A 70 -7.65 10.10 4.79
C ALA A 70 -7.45 9.36 3.45
N ALA A 71 -6.20 9.13 3.04
CA ALA A 71 -5.90 8.38 1.81
C ALA A 71 -6.41 6.94 1.89
N GLN A 72 -6.20 6.27 3.04
CA GLN A 72 -6.67 4.91 3.26
C GLN A 72 -8.20 4.83 3.22
N ALA A 73 -8.90 5.76 3.86
CA ALA A 73 -10.35 5.81 3.85
C ALA A 73 -10.90 6.03 2.43
N LEU A 74 -10.33 6.97 1.68
CA LEU A 74 -10.70 7.22 0.28
C LEU A 74 -10.47 6.00 -0.61
N ALA A 75 -9.32 5.32 -0.43
CA ALA A 75 -9.01 4.13 -1.20
C ALA A 75 -9.97 2.98 -0.88
N ARG A 76 -10.27 2.75 0.41
CA ARG A 76 -11.27 1.76 0.80
C ARG A 76 -12.63 2.08 0.20
N ALA A 77 -13.10 3.33 0.28
CA ALA A 77 -14.39 3.72 -0.29
C ALA A 77 -14.45 3.56 -1.82
N ARG A 78 -13.35 3.85 -2.52
CA ARG A 78 -13.28 3.80 -3.99
C ARG A 78 -13.10 2.38 -4.53
N PHE A 79 -12.35 1.54 -3.81
CA PHE A 79 -11.88 0.24 -4.31
C PHE A 79 -12.45 -0.94 -3.51
N SER A 80 -13.46 -0.72 -2.66
CA SER A 80 -14.12 -1.78 -1.87
C SER A 80 -14.92 -2.80 -2.69
N ALA A 81 -14.93 -2.71 -4.03
CA ALA A 81 -15.65 -3.65 -4.89
C ALA A 81 -14.72 -4.71 -5.51
N GLY A 82 -15.07 -5.96 -5.22
CA GLY A 82 -14.54 -7.20 -5.76
C GLY A 82 -15.33 -8.39 -5.21
N GLY A 83 -16.66 -8.25 -5.20
CA GLY A 83 -17.58 -9.33 -4.85
C GLY A 83 -17.94 -10.11 -6.11
N ALA A 84 -17.53 -11.38 -6.12
CA ALA A 84 -17.94 -12.49 -7.00
C ALA A 84 -17.45 -12.46 -8.46
N THR A 85 -16.63 -13.46 -8.80
CA THR A 85 -17.00 -14.45 -9.83
C THR A 85 -16.40 -15.80 -9.40
N ASP A 86 -17.27 -16.81 -9.29
CA ASP A 86 -17.10 -18.26 -9.00
C ASP A 86 -16.12 -18.73 -7.91
#